data_AF-A0A0K8THJ4-F1
#
_entry.id   AF-A0A0K8THJ4-F1
#
_cell.length_a   1.000
_cell.length_b   1.000
_cell.length_c   1.000
_cell.angle_alpha   90.00
_cell.angle_beta   90.00
_cell.angle_gamma   90.00
#
_symmetry.space_group_name_H-M   'P 1'
#
loop_
_entity.id
_entity.type
_entity.pdbx_description
1 polymer ?
#
loop_
_entity_poly.entity_id
_entity_poly.type
_entity_poly.pdbx_seq_one_letter_code
_entity_poly.pdbx_strand_id
1 'polypeptide(L)'
;TFNVQSLKAHKEDLIIDYLLPEIKIMAFTETWLNNNERVDLNGYRCVTQFKRENVRAGGVGLYEKKECMLFSTPHILMEFDKKLTKLDRTTATSEHCGDICAVESTINGQRTLIVTVYVSPNSTMEDIECFFLTNLLMYTQKASEMFEQIRKKGYGQIPIILSGDINLDLKKPESRQFINFMRHTFELQLKTDPSISTTRGGSCIDAVFTRHVDRIDTANYVSYFSYHKPLLSITSSN
;
A
#
# COMPACT_ATOMS: atom_id res chain seq x y z
N THR A 1 0.41 -6.70 4.94
CA THR A 1 -0.48 -6.53 3.78
C THR A 1 -1.08 -7.86 3.40
N PHE A 2 -2.31 -7.88 2.89
CA PHE A 2 -2.99 -9.10 2.48
C PHE A 2 -4.05 -8.82 1.40
N ASN A 3 -3.89 -9.43 0.22
CA ASN A 3 -4.96 -9.53 -0.77
C ASN A 3 -6.00 -10.55 -0.29
N VAL A 4 -7.18 -10.06 0.10
CA VAL A 4 -8.23 -10.87 0.72
C VAL A 4 -9.22 -11.45 -0.27
N GLN A 5 -9.21 -11.04 -1.54
CA GLN A 5 -10.13 -11.52 -2.57
C GLN A 5 -11.62 -11.51 -2.12
N SER A 6 -12.09 -10.38 -1.58
CA SER A 6 -13.36 -10.15 -0.87
C SER A 6 -13.23 -10.12 0.65
N LEU A 7 -13.17 -8.91 1.22
CA LEU A 7 -13.19 -8.74 2.67
C LEU A 7 -14.50 -9.25 3.29
N LYS A 8 -15.63 -9.09 2.58
CA LYS A 8 -16.94 -9.53 3.07
C LYS A 8 -17.05 -11.05 3.16
N ALA A 9 -16.47 -11.77 2.20
CA ALA A 9 -16.51 -13.23 2.19
C ALA A 9 -15.62 -13.85 3.29
N HIS A 10 -14.49 -13.21 3.59
CA HIS A 10 -13.44 -13.77 4.44
C HIS A 10 -13.33 -13.12 5.82
N LYS A 11 -14.29 -12.28 6.22
CA LYS A 11 -14.25 -11.59 7.52
C LYS A 11 -14.21 -12.57 8.71
N GLU A 12 -14.91 -13.70 8.62
CA GLU A 12 -14.93 -14.68 9.73
C GLU A 12 -13.60 -15.44 9.77
N ASP A 13 -13.08 -15.84 8.62
CA ASP A 13 -11.76 -16.47 8.50
C ASP A 13 -10.65 -15.60 9.12
N LEU A 14 -10.69 -14.29 8.87
CA LEU A 14 -9.74 -13.32 9.44
C LEU A 14 -9.80 -13.25 10.97
N ILE A 15 -10.98 -13.44 11.57
CA ILE A 15 -11.21 -13.32 13.02
C ILE A 15 -10.86 -14.62 13.76
N ILE A 16 -11.09 -15.78 13.14
CA ILE A 16 -10.81 -17.08 13.76
C ILE A 16 -9.38 -17.57 13.51
N ASP A 17 -8.65 -16.94 12.58
CA ASP A 17 -7.25 -17.25 12.33
C ASP A 17 -6.40 -17.04 13.59
N TYR A 18 -5.33 -17.82 13.73
CA TYR A 18 -4.49 -17.80 14.91
C TYR A 18 -3.67 -16.51 15.07
N LEU A 19 -3.17 -15.94 13.96
CA LEU A 19 -2.23 -14.82 13.98
C LEU A 19 -2.84 -13.52 13.46
N LEU A 20 -3.73 -13.59 12.47
CA LEU A 20 -4.29 -12.38 11.85
C LEU A 20 -4.98 -11.45 12.86
N PRO A 21 -5.78 -11.91 13.85
CA PRO A 21 -6.37 -11.05 14.88
C PRO A 21 -5.37 -10.33 15.78
N GLU A 22 -4.08 -10.70 15.77
CA GLU A 22 -3.02 -10.05 16.55
C GLU A 22 -2.35 -8.88 15.82
N ILE A 23 -2.65 -8.71 14.54
CA ILE A 23 -2.03 -7.66 13.71
C ILE A 23 -2.55 -6.29 14.12
N LYS A 24 -1.65 -5.36 14.45
CA LYS A 24 -2.06 -4.00 14.88
C LYS A 24 -2.68 -3.17 13.76
N ILE A 25 -2.13 -3.27 12.55
CA ILE A 25 -2.60 -2.58 11.35
C ILE A 25 -2.67 -3.58 10.19
N MET A 26 -3.86 -3.77 9.64
CA MET A 26 -4.11 -4.58 8.46
C MET A 26 -4.22 -3.68 7.22
N ALA A 27 -3.35 -3.91 6.25
CA ALA A 27 -3.44 -3.33 4.92
C ALA A 27 -4.02 -4.37 3.96
N PHE A 28 -5.26 -4.16 3.51
CA PHE A 28 -5.97 -5.06 2.63
C PHE A 28 -6.01 -4.55 1.20
N THR A 29 -5.87 -5.48 0.25
CA THR A 29 -6.14 -5.26 -1.17
C THR A 29 -7.23 -6.22 -1.63
N GLU A 30 -7.88 -5.89 -2.75
CA GLU A 30 -9.08 -6.61 -3.24
C GLU A 30 -10.15 -6.79 -2.17
N THR A 31 -10.44 -5.71 -1.43
CA THR A 31 -11.54 -5.71 -0.46
C THR A 31 -12.89 -5.94 -1.14
N TRP A 32 -13.01 -5.51 -2.40
CA TRP A 32 -14.23 -5.49 -3.22
C TRP A 32 -15.36 -4.66 -2.61
N LEU A 33 -15.03 -3.73 -1.71
CA LEU A 33 -15.99 -2.82 -1.07
C LEU A 33 -16.00 -1.48 -1.79
N ASN A 34 -17.18 -0.98 -2.13
CA ASN A 34 -17.31 0.39 -2.62
C ASN A 34 -17.05 1.39 -1.49
N ASN A 35 -16.79 2.66 -1.84
CA ASN A 35 -16.38 3.69 -0.87
C ASN A 35 -17.44 4.00 0.20
N ASN A 36 -18.71 3.67 -0.05
CA ASN A 36 -19.84 3.79 0.88
C ASN A 36 -20.14 2.51 1.68
N GLU A 37 -19.50 1.39 1.34
CA GLU A 37 -19.69 0.11 2.02
C GLU A 37 -18.66 -0.07 3.14
N ARG A 38 -19.06 -0.74 4.21
CA ARG A 38 -18.17 -1.10 5.33
C ARG A 38 -18.43 -2.55 5.71
N VAL A 39 -17.37 -3.22 6.15
CA VAL A 39 -17.45 -4.53 6.80
C VAL A 39 -17.04 -4.32 8.25
N ASP A 40 -17.88 -4.79 9.17
CA ASP A 40 -17.50 -4.86 10.58
C ASP A 40 -16.57 -6.06 10.77
N LEU A 41 -15.30 -5.77 11.03
CA LEU A 41 -14.27 -6.73 11.38
C LEU A 41 -14.06 -6.61 12.90
N ASN A 42 -14.56 -7.59 13.66
CA ASN A 42 -14.55 -7.53 15.12
C ASN A 42 -13.14 -7.25 15.66
N GLY A 43 -13.02 -6.34 16.62
CA GLY A 43 -11.72 -5.89 17.15
C GLY A 43 -10.98 -4.84 16.30
N TYR A 44 -11.43 -4.57 15.07
CA TYR A 44 -10.79 -3.62 14.16
C TYR A 44 -11.69 -2.44 13.80
N ARG A 45 -11.07 -1.31 13.45
CA ARG A 45 -11.71 -0.13 12.89
C ARG A 45 -11.14 0.13 11.50
N CYS A 46 -11.99 0.25 10.50
CA CYS A 46 -11.58 0.78 9.19
C CYS A 46 -11.20 2.26 9.37
N VAL A 47 -9.93 2.60 9.14
CA VAL A 47 -9.45 3.99 9.21
C VAL A 47 -9.72 4.68 7.88
N THR A 48 -9.29 4.07 6.78
CA THR A 48 -9.53 4.58 5.42
C THR A 48 -9.69 3.41 4.45
N GLN A 49 -10.39 3.66 3.35
CA GLN A 49 -10.51 2.74 2.23
C GLN A 49 -10.72 3.53 0.95
N PHE A 50 -10.36 2.92 -0.17
CA PHE A 50 -10.61 3.48 -1.48
C PHE A 50 -10.79 2.37 -2.50
N LYS A 51 -11.80 2.51 -3.35
CA LYS A 51 -12.03 1.72 -4.55
C LYS A 51 -12.50 2.66 -5.64
N ARG A 52 -11.81 2.66 -6.78
CA ARG A 52 -12.25 3.40 -7.96
C ARG A 52 -13.59 2.88 -8.47
N GLU A 53 -14.31 3.74 -9.19
CA GLU A 53 -15.63 3.42 -9.72
C GLU A 53 -15.55 2.46 -10.93
N ASN A 54 -16.68 1.84 -11.27
CA ASN A 54 -16.87 1.02 -12.48
C ASN A 54 -15.94 -0.20 -12.64
N VAL A 55 -15.22 -0.62 -11.60
CA VAL A 55 -14.48 -1.89 -11.58
C VAL A 55 -15.16 -2.90 -10.69
N ARG A 56 -15.20 -4.16 -11.15
CA ARG A 56 -15.75 -5.28 -10.38
C ARG A 56 -14.85 -5.63 -9.18
N ALA A 57 -13.55 -5.77 -9.44
CA ALA A 57 -12.54 -6.17 -8.46
C ALA A 57 -11.58 -5.00 -8.16
N GLY A 58 -10.86 -5.10 -7.05
CA GLY A 58 -10.01 -4.04 -6.50
C GLY A 58 -10.50 -3.56 -5.14
N GLY A 59 -10.11 -2.33 -4.80
CA GLY A 59 -10.38 -1.71 -3.52
C GLY A 59 -9.32 -2.06 -2.47
N VAL A 60 -8.88 -1.04 -1.75
CA VAL A 60 -7.90 -1.13 -0.69
C VAL A 60 -8.47 -0.59 0.63
N GLY A 61 -7.94 -1.06 1.75
CA GLY A 61 -8.39 -0.61 3.07
C GLY A 61 -7.31 -0.76 4.13
N LEU A 62 -7.24 0.22 5.04
CA LEU A 62 -6.37 0.19 6.21
C LEU A 62 -7.23 0.11 7.47
N TYR A 63 -7.06 -0.98 8.20
CA TYR A 63 -7.78 -1.30 9.42
C TYR A 63 -6.82 -1.31 10.60
N GLU A 64 -7.25 -0.76 11.73
CA GLU A 64 -6.46 -0.64 12.95
C GLU A 64 -7.14 -1.42 14.08
N LYS A 65 -6.38 -2.19 14.84
CA LYS A 65 -6.87 -2.90 16.03
C LYS A 65 -7.28 -1.87 17.09
N LYS A 66 -8.55 -1.91 17.52
CA LYS A 66 -9.17 -0.89 18.38
C LYS A 66 -8.43 -0.71 19.71
N GLU A 67 -7.85 -1.78 20.24
CA GLU A 67 -7.14 -1.79 21.53
C GLU A 67 -5.75 -1.14 21.47
N CYS A 68 -5.12 -1.05 20.28
CA CYS A 68 -3.75 -0.57 20.17
C CYS A 68 -3.59 0.95 20.31
N MET A 69 -4.69 1.72 20.27
CA MET A 69 -4.70 3.18 20.41
C MET A 69 -3.55 3.88 19.63
N LEU A 70 -3.25 3.44 18.41
CA LEU A 70 -2.22 4.10 17.57
C LEU A 70 -2.73 5.44 17.01
N PHE A 71 -4.01 5.76 17.22
CA PHE A 71 -4.71 6.97 16.78
C PHE A 71 -4.49 7.27 15.30
N SER A 72 -4.45 6.22 14.46
CA SER A 72 -4.25 6.39 13.02
C SER A 72 -5.33 7.28 12.44
N THR A 73 -4.93 8.27 11.64
CA THR A 73 -5.83 9.20 10.96
C THR A 73 -5.77 9.00 9.46
N PRO A 74 -6.91 9.08 8.75
CA PRO A 74 -6.92 9.07 7.29
C PRO A 74 -6.00 10.17 6.75
N HIS A 75 -5.20 9.82 5.74
CA HIS A 75 -4.32 10.76 5.06
C HIS A 75 -4.77 10.95 3.62
N ILE A 76 -5.10 12.18 3.27
CA ILE A 76 -5.44 12.54 1.89
C ILE A 76 -4.12 12.67 1.13
N LEU A 77 -3.89 11.76 0.19
CA LEU A 77 -2.75 11.85 -0.71
C LEU A 77 -2.93 13.09 -1.59
N MET A 78 -1.91 13.93 -1.64
CA MET A 78 -1.92 15.13 -2.48
C MET A 78 -1.65 14.69 -3.91
N GLU A 79 -2.73 14.55 -4.68
CA GLU A 79 -2.62 14.29 -6.11
C GLU A 79 -1.91 15.46 -6.78
N PHE A 80 -0.81 15.16 -7.46
CA PHE A 80 -0.12 16.15 -8.27
C PHE A 80 -0.92 16.38 -9.55
N ASP A 81 -1.60 17.53 -9.66
CA ASP A 81 -2.34 17.90 -10.87
C ASP A 81 -1.36 18.07 -12.03
N LYS A 82 -1.36 17.07 -12.91
CA LYS A 82 -0.50 17.02 -14.08
C LYS A 82 -0.80 18.13 -15.07
N LYS A 83 -1.94 18.86 -15.00
CA LYS A 83 -2.22 20.02 -15.87
C LYS A 83 -1.20 21.15 -15.76
N LEU A 84 -0.42 21.20 -14.68
CA LEU A 84 0.72 22.12 -14.54
C LEU A 84 1.94 21.72 -15.38
N THR A 85 1.94 20.52 -15.96
CA THR A 85 2.93 20.03 -16.92
C THR A 85 2.20 19.65 -18.22
N LYS A 86 2.76 19.85 -19.40
CA LYS A 86 2.09 19.52 -20.68
C LYS A 86 1.99 18.00 -20.93
N LEU A 87 1.39 17.24 -20.01
CA LEU A 87 1.31 15.77 -20.01
C LEU A 87 -0.16 15.30 -19.99
N ASP A 88 -1.01 15.95 -20.79
CA ASP A 88 -2.49 15.87 -20.75
C ASP A 88 -3.10 14.50 -21.12
N ARG A 89 -2.32 13.57 -21.70
CA ARG A 89 -2.81 12.23 -22.08
C ARG A 89 -2.65 11.15 -21.01
N THR A 90 -1.95 11.44 -19.91
CA THR A 90 -1.53 10.45 -18.89
C THR A 90 -2.35 10.49 -17.58
N THR A 91 -3.35 11.37 -17.49
CA THR A 91 -4.23 11.49 -16.32
C THR A 91 -5.32 10.41 -16.29
N ALA A 92 -5.97 10.16 -17.43
CA ALA A 92 -6.98 9.11 -17.55
C ALA A 92 -6.41 7.70 -17.35
N THR A 93 -5.15 7.44 -17.72
CA THR A 93 -4.56 6.10 -17.56
C THR A 93 -4.15 5.80 -16.13
N SER A 94 -3.71 6.80 -15.34
CA SER A 94 -3.39 6.62 -13.92
C SER A 94 -4.62 6.34 -13.05
N GLU A 95 -5.78 6.96 -13.34
CA GLU A 95 -7.03 6.71 -12.61
C GLU A 95 -7.51 5.26 -12.75
N HIS A 96 -7.13 4.60 -13.85
CA HIS A 96 -7.43 3.21 -14.14
C HIS A 96 -6.26 2.26 -13.84
N CYS A 97 -5.16 2.75 -13.28
CA CYS A 97 -4.01 1.89 -12.96
C CYS A 97 -4.23 1.13 -11.64
N GLY A 98 -4.81 1.75 -10.61
CA GLY A 98 -4.97 1.08 -9.33
C GLY A 98 -5.85 1.80 -8.31
N ASP A 99 -5.90 1.21 -7.13
CA ASP A 99 -6.56 1.73 -5.93
C ASP A 99 -5.49 2.02 -4.87
N ILE A 100 -5.58 3.15 -4.17
CA ILE A 100 -4.60 3.56 -3.17
C ILE A 100 -5.27 4.34 -2.05
N CYS A 101 -4.84 4.10 -0.81
CA CYS A 101 -5.22 4.92 0.34
C CYS A 101 -4.09 4.95 1.36
N ALA A 102 -4.12 5.94 2.26
CA ALA A 102 -3.06 6.11 3.23
C ALA A 102 -3.60 6.56 4.60
N VAL A 103 -2.85 6.23 5.64
CA VAL A 103 -3.05 6.74 7.00
C VAL A 103 -1.74 7.28 7.54
N GLU A 104 -1.84 8.27 8.41
CA GLU A 104 -0.74 8.63 9.30
C GLU A 104 -0.94 7.92 10.62
N SER A 105 0.13 7.28 11.11
CA SER A 105 0.13 6.51 12.35
C SER A 105 1.48 6.67 13.05
N THR A 106 1.58 6.21 14.30
CA THR A 106 2.83 6.19 15.05
C THR A 106 3.42 4.78 15.03
N ILE A 107 4.56 4.62 14.35
CA ILE A 107 5.32 3.37 14.30
C ILE A 107 6.63 3.60 15.04
N ASN A 108 6.92 2.79 16.07
CA ASN A 108 8.13 2.92 16.89
C ASN A 108 8.36 4.33 17.45
N GLY A 109 7.29 5.03 17.85
CA GLY A 109 7.35 6.41 18.35
C GLY A 109 7.53 7.48 17.27
N GLN A 110 7.59 7.11 16.00
CA GLN A 110 7.77 8.01 14.87
C GLN A 110 6.48 8.12 14.05
N ARG A 111 6.07 9.36 13.74
CA ARG A 111 4.99 9.63 12.79
C ARG A 111 5.38 9.05 11.42
N THR A 112 4.57 8.14 10.91
CA THR A 112 4.85 7.34 9.72
C THR A 112 3.61 7.32 8.84
N LEU A 113 3.80 7.51 7.53
CA LEU A 113 2.76 7.35 6.52
C LEU A 113 2.69 5.88 6.10
N ILE A 114 1.54 5.25 6.30
CA ILE A 114 1.28 3.89 5.86
C ILE A 114 0.37 3.96 4.64
N VAL A 115 0.88 3.48 3.52
CA VAL A 115 0.20 3.50 2.22
C VAL A 115 -0.12 2.06 1.83
N THR A 116 -1.35 1.83 1.39
CA THR A 116 -1.72 0.56 0.76
C THR A 116 -2.17 0.75 -0.68
N VAL A 117 -1.77 -0.19 -1.53
CA VAL A 117 -1.96 -0.09 -2.99
C VAL A 117 -2.41 -1.41 -3.60
N TYR A 118 -3.31 -1.33 -4.56
CA TYR A 118 -3.65 -2.41 -5.49
C TYR A 118 -3.44 -1.88 -6.90
N VAL A 119 -2.49 -2.44 -7.64
CA VAL A 119 -2.28 -2.16 -9.07
C VAL A 119 -3.05 -3.18 -9.88
N SER A 120 -3.66 -2.74 -10.99
CA SER A 120 -4.45 -3.62 -11.85
C SER A 120 -3.56 -4.63 -12.57
N PRO A 121 -4.02 -5.88 -12.75
CA PRO A 121 -3.35 -6.84 -13.60
C PRO A 121 -3.12 -6.28 -15.01
N ASN A 122 -1.97 -6.59 -15.59
CA ASN A 122 -1.57 -6.19 -16.95
C ASN A 122 -1.39 -4.67 -17.17
N SER A 123 -1.34 -3.85 -16.11
CA SER A 123 -0.93 -2.45 -16.25
C SER A 123 0.47 -2.35 -16.84
N THR A 124 0.67 -1.39 -17.75
CA THR A 124 1.98 -1.13 -18.34
C THR A 124 2.91 -0.50 -17.30
N MET A 125 4.22 -0.65 -17.48
CA MET A 125 5.19 -0.01 -16.59
C MET A 125 5.03 1.51 -16.59
N GLU A 126 4.72 2.13 -17.74
CA GLU A 126 4.45 3.57 -17.83
C GLU A 126 3.24 3.97 -16.98
N ASP A 127 2.13 3.23 -17.04
CA ASP A 127 0.94 3.52 -16.24
C ASP A 127 1.20 3.36 -14.74
N ILE A 128 1.99 2.35 -14.36
CA ILE A 128 2.39 2.11 -12.97
C ILE A 128 3.25 3.27 -12.46
N GLU A 129 4.29 3.66 -13.19
CA GLU A 129 5.15 4.80 -12.81
C GLU A 129 4.32 6.08 -12.67
N CYS A 130 3.45 6.32 -13.65
CA CYS A 130 2.53 7.45 -13.69
C CYS A 130 1.57 7.48 -12.48
N PHE A 131 1.03 6.33 -12.10
CA PHE A 131 0.15 6.18 -10.94
C PHE A 131 0.87 6.49 -9.62
N PHE A 132 2.05 5.95 -9.39
CA PHE A 132 2.84 6.24 -8.19
C PHE A 132 3.30 7.70 -8.14
N LEU A 133 3.72 8.29 -9.27
CA LEU A 133 4.08 9.71 -9.34
C LEU A 133 2.90 10.60 -8.96
N THR A 134 1.72 10.33 -9.51
CA THR A 134 0.51 11.13 -9.23
C THR A 134 0.20 11.18 -7.74
N ASN A 135 0.35 10.04 -7.05
CA ASN A 135 -0.06 9.88 -5.67
C ASN A 135 1.03 10.21 -4.64
N LEU A 136 2.31 10.02 -4.99
CA LEU A 136 3.41 10.06 -4.02
C LEU A 136 4.49 11.11 -4.31
N LEU A 137 4.43 11.82 -5.45
CA LEU A 137 5.47 12.80 -5.81
C LEU A 137 5.71 13.84 -4.71
N MET A 138 4.66 14.27 -4.01
CA MET A 138 4.71 15.28 -2.96
C MET A 138 5.54 14.87 -1.73
N TYR A 139 5.84 13.57 -1.57
CA TYR A 139 6.69 13.05 -0.50
C TYR A 139 8.12 12.80 -0.94
N THR A 140 8.51 13.19 -2.15
CA THR A 140 9.89 13.05 -2.63
C THR A 140 10.77 14.22 -2.17
N GLN A 141 12.08 13.97 -2.07
CA GLN A 141 13.05 15.03 -1.85
C GLN A 141 13.01 16.07 -2.98
N LYS A 142 12.84 15.61 -4.22
CA LYS A 142 12.70 16.47 -5.40
C LYS A 142 11.52 17.45 -5.30
N ALA A 143 10.35 17.00 -4.84
CA ALA A 143 9.22 17.90 -4.61
C ALA A 143 9.51 18.93 -3.51
N SER A 144 10.28 18.55 -2.48
CA SER A 144 10.72 19.47 -1.43
C SER A 144 11.72 20.52 -1.96
N GLU A 145 12.54 20.19 -2.96
CA GLU A 145 13.42 21.14 -3.63
C GLU A 145 12.65 22.10 -4.56
N MET A 146 11.62 21.58 -5.25
CA MET A 146 10.83 22.35 -6.20
C MET A 146 9.80 23.27 -5.53
N PHE A 147 9.25 22.88 -4.38
CA PHE A 147 8.13 23.57 -3.75
C PHE A 147 8.41 23.92 -2.28
N GLU A 148 8.63 25.20 -1.99
CA GLU A 148 8.95 25.70 -0.64
C GLU A 148 7.92 25.30 0.42
N GLN A 149 6.64 25.26 0.06
CA GLN A 149 5.57 24.86 0.96
C GLN A 149 5.69 23.40 1.40
N ILE A 150 6.16 22.54 0.49
CA ILE A 150 6.38 21.10 0.74
C ILE A 150 7.61 20.91 1.61
N ARG A 151 8.68 21.67 1.33
CA ARG A 151 9.87 21.71 2.18
C ARG A 151 9.55 22.09 3.61
N LYS A 152 8.79 23.18 3.82
CA LYS A 152 8.39 23.68 5.15
C LYS A 152 7.53 22.68 5.92
N LYS A 153 6.71 21.89 5.21
CA LYS A 153 5.90 20.82 5.81
C LYS A 153 6.69 19.53 6.08
N GLY A 154 7.91 19.42 5.57
CA GLY A 154 8.79 18.27 5.81
C GLY A 154 8.31 16.96 5.15
N TYR A 155 7.47 17.02 4.11
CA TYR A 155 6.90 15.80 3.50
C TYR A 155 7.96 14.86 2.91
N GLY A 156 9.07 15.39 2.40
CA GLY A 156 10.22 14.60 1.94
C GLY A 156 10.87 13.74 3.03
N GLN A 157 10.72 14.14 4.29
CA GLN A 157 11.34 13.48 5.45
C GLN A 157 10.40 12.47 6.12
N ILE A 158 9.10 12.48 5.80
CA ILE A 158 8.13 11.57 6.40
C ILE A 158 8.54 10.12 6.10
N PRO A 159 8.66 9.27 7.14
CA PRO A 159 8.80 7.83 6.97
C PRO A 159 7.59 7.23 6.28
N ILE A 160 7.84 6.30 5.36
CA ILE A 160 6.79 5.66 4.58
C ILE A 160 6.92 4.14 4.71
N ILE A 161 5.80 3.48 4.97
CA ILE A 161 5.60 2.05 4.74
C ILE A 161 4.56 1.93 3.62
N LEU A 162 4.98 1.45 2.46
CA LEU A 162 4.09 1.21 1.33
C LEU A 162 3.93 -0.28 1.14
N SER A 163 2.70 -0.79 1.08
CA SER A 163 2.49 -2.23 0.93
C SER A 163 1.21 -2.58 0.18
N GLY A 164 1.19 -3.70 -0.52
CA GLY A 164 0.03 -4.01 -1.35
C GLY A 164 0.32 -5.01 -2.43
N ASP A 165 -0.66 -5.21 -3.30
CA ASP A 165 -0.58 -6.07 -4.46
C ASP A 165 -0.23 -5.23 -5.68
N ILE A 166 0.98 -5.45 -6.21
CA ILE A 166 1.51 -4.69 -7.33
C ILE A 166 1.13 -5.35 -8.67
N ASN A 167 0.65 -6.60 -8.66
CA ASN A 167 0.38 -7.38 -9.87
C ASN A 167 1.54 -7.43 -10.88
N LEU A 168 2.78 -7.22 -10.41
CA LEU A 168 4.03 -7.37 -11.14
C LEU A 168 4.87 -8.42 -10.45
N ASP A 169 5.21 -9.51 -11.15
CA ASP A 169 5.97 -10.60 -10.54
C ASP A 169 7.43 -10.20 -10.30
N LEU A 170 7.74 -9.89 -9.04
CA LEU A 170 9.04 -9.40 -8.58
C LEU A 170 10.18 -10.42 -8.76
N LYS A 171 9.83 -11.69 -9.03
CA LYS A 171 10.80 -12.74 -9.41
C LYS A 171 11.42 -12.50 -10.78
N LYS A 172 10.71 -11.82 -11.66
CA LYS A 172 11.10 -11.71 -13.07
C LYS A 172 12.03 -10.52 -13.30
N PRO A 173 13.02 -10.62 -14.20
CA PRO A 173 13.98 -9.55 -14.46
C PRO A 173 13.35 -8.21 -14.84
N GLU A 174 12.19 -8.23 -15.52
CA GLU A 174 11.45 -7.04 -15.97
C GLU A 174 10.98 -6.19 -14.78
N SER A 175 10.73 -6.79 -13.62
CA SER A 175 10.34 -6.07 -12.39
C SER A 175 11.45 -5.21 -11.80
N ARG A 176 12.71 -5.40 -12.22
CA ARG A 176 13.84 -4.57 -11.78
C ARG A 176 13.65 -3.10 -12.15
N GLN A 177 12.99 -2.81 -13.27
CA GLN A 177 12.65 -1.44 -13.64
C GLN A 177 11.79 -0.80 -12.55
N PHE A 178 10.70 -1.46 -12.16
CA PHE A 178 9.82 -0.98 -11.10
C PHE A 178 10.55 -0.81 -9.76
N ILE A 179 11.34 -1.80 -9.33
CA ILE A 179 12.09 -1.72 -8.06
C ILE A 179 13.07 -0.53 -8.09
N ASN A 180 13.77 -0.33 -9.21
CA ASN A 180 14.67 0.81 -9.39
C ASN A 180 13.92 2.14 -9.41
N PHE A 181 12.77 2.21 -10.07
CA PHE A 181 11.92 3.40 -10.06
C PHE A 181 11.50 3.75 -8.62
N MET A 182 10.97 2.78 -7.86
CA MET A 182 10.59 2.99 -6.46
C MET A 182 11.76 3.48 -5.60
N ARG A 183 12.95 2.89 -5.79
CA ARG A 183 14.16 3.25 -5.06
C ARG A 183 14.69 4.63 -5.42
N HIS A 184 14.82 4.97 -6.70
CA HIS A 184 15.48 6.22 -7.10
C HIS A 184 14.53 7.42 -7.11
N THR A 185 13.23 7.22 -7.36
CA THR A 185 12.24 8.31 -7.40
C THR A 185 11.69 8.62 -6.02
N PHE A 186 11.40 7.59 -5.21
CA PHE A 186 10.75 7.76 -3.91
C PHE A 186 11.63 7.41 -2.72
N GLU A 187 12.86 6.91 -2.95
CA GLU A 187 13.74 6.40 -1.89
C GLU A 187 13.12 5.23 -1.10
N LEU A 188 12.16 4.54 -1.73
CA LEU A 188 11.46 3.40 -1.18
C LEU A 188 12.26 2.12 -1.45
N GLN A 189 12.81 1.54 -0.39
CA GLN A 189 13.56 0.28 -0.46
C GLN A 189 12.62 -0.92 -0.35
N LEU A 190 12.77 -1.89 -1.23
CA LEU A 190 12.03 -3.15 -1.16
C LEU A 190 12.45 -3.95 0.08
N LYS A 191 11.47 -4.39 0.87
CA LYS A 191 11.67 -5.26 2.04
C LYS A 191 11.18 -6.68 1.83
N THR A 192 10.27 -6.90 0.89
CA THR A 192 9.88 -8.25 0.45
C THR A 192 11.06 -8.93 -0.23
N ASP A 193 11.35 -10.17 0.13
CA ASP A 193 12.29 -11.02 -0.62
C ASP A 193 11.62 -11.53 -1.90
N PRO A 194 12.06 -11.08 -3.10
CA PRO A 194 11.44 -11.49 -4.35
C PRO A 194 11.55 -12.99 -4.63
N SER A 195 12.52 -13.69 -4.04
CA SER A 195 12.71 -15.13 -4.25
C SER A 195 11.57 -15.96 -3.64
N ILE A 196 10.88 -15.41 -2.62
CA ILE A 196 9.82 -16.08 -1.89
C ILE A 196 8.47 -15.76 -2.53
N SER A 197 7.66 -16.78 -2.79
CA SER A 197 6.34 -16.58 -3.39
C SER A 197 5.31 -16.07 -2.38
N THR A 198 4.62 -14.99 -2.72
CA THR A 198 3.49 -14.39 -1.99
C THR A 198 2.13 -14.93 -2.44
N THR A 199 2.09 -15.81 -3.44
CA THR A 199 0.86 -16.49 -3.88
C THR A 199 0.99 -18.01 -3.79
N ARG A 200 -0.11 -18.74 -3.98
CA ARG A 200 -0.07 -20.21 -4.08
C ARG A 200 0.45 -20.72 -5.41
N GLY A 201 0.32 -19.94 -6.50
CA GLY A 201 0.82 -20.31 -7.82
C GLY A 201 2.28 -19.93 -8.08
N GLY A 202 3.03 -19.51 -7.06
CA GLY A 202 4.48 -19.38 -7.16
C GLY A 202 5.00 -17.99 -7.51
N SER A 203 4.13 -17.01 -7.80
CA SER A 203 4.51 -15.62 -8.07
C SER A 203 4.83 -14.83 -6.80
N CYS A 204 5.58 -13.73 -6.94
CA CYS A 204 5.78 -12.72 -5.89
C CYS A 204 5.22 -11.39 -6.38
N ILE A 205 3.95 -11.08 -6.10
CA ILE A 205 3.26 -9.86 -6.59
C ILE A 205 2.86 -8.90 -5.48
N ASP A 206 2.67 -9.39 -4.26
CA ASP A 206 2.58 -8.56 -3.06
C ASP A 206 3.95 -8.02 -2.62
N ALA A 207 4.02 -6.74 -2.26
CA ALA A 207 5.25 -6.07 -1.89
C ALA A 207 5.10 -5.21 -0.64
N VAL A 208 6.21 -5.02 0.08
CA VAL A 208 6.41 -4.02 1.13
C VAL A 208 7.65 -3.23 0.78
N PHE A 209 7.50 -1.92 0.70
CA PHE A 209 8.58 -0.95 0.57
C PHE A 209 8.61 -0.03 1.78
N THR A 210 9.80 0.45 2.13
CA THR A 210 9.97 1.36 3.27
C THR A 210 10.96 2.46 2.97
N ARG A 211 10.76 3.62 3.59
CA ARG A 211 11.73 4.72 3.63
C ARG A 211 11.72 5.37 5.01
N HIS A 212 12.90 5.67 5.55
CA HIS A 212 13.11 6.29 6.88
C HIS A 212 12.40 5.57 8.04
N VAL A 213 12.11 4.28 7.89
CA VAL A 213 11.60 3.45 8.98
C VAL A 213 12.67 2.46 9.36
N ASP A 214 13.12 2.55 10.60
CA ASP A 214 14.15 1.66 11.12
C ASP A 214 13.58 0.27 11.41
N ARG A 215 14.33 -0.76 11.02
CA ARG A 215 14.13 -2.17 11.40
C ARG A 215 12.70 -2.69 11.12
N ILE A 216 12.39 -2.84 9.83
CA ILE A 216 11.25 -3.64 9.36
C ILE A 216 11.76 -4.91 8.72
N ASP A 217 11.35 -6.04 9.30
CA ASP A 217 11.45 -7.35 8.69
C ASP A 217 10.13 -7.73 8.03
N THR A 218 10.19 -8.58 7.00
CA THR A 218 8.99 -9.12 6.36
C THR A 218 8.98 -10.65 6.38
N ALA A 219 7.79 -11.22 6.58
CA ALA A 219 7.61 -12.66 6.60
C ALA A 219 6.28 -13.05 5.95
N ASN A 220 6.29 -14.11 5.16
CA ASN A 220 5.04 -14.68 4.65
C ASN A 220 4.35 -15.48 5.75
N TYR A 221 3.04 -15.30 5.85
CA TYR A 221 2.15 -16.14 6.62
C TYR A 221 1.26 -16.94 5.68
N VAL A 222 0.83 -18.13 6.10
CA VAL A 222 -0.04 -18.99 5.29
C VAL A 222 -1.47 -18.77 5.74
N SER A 223 -2.32 -18.29 4.83
CA SER A 223 -3.77 -18.28 5.00
C SER A 223 -4.40 -19.37 4.12
N TYR A 224 -5.50 -19.96 4.58
CA TYR A 224 -6.19 -21.05 3.87
C TYR A 224 -7.34 -20.60 2.97
N PHE A 225 -7.79 -19.35 3.11
CA PHE A 225 -9.01 -18.83 2.48
C PHE A 225 -8.76 -17.81 1.35
N SER A 226 -7.51 -17.41 1.10
CA SER A 226 -7.11 -16.59 -0.05
C SER A 226 -6.05 -17.30 -0.89
N TYR A 227 -5.99 -17.00 -2.18
CA TYR A 227 -4.90 -17.40 -3.06
C TYR A 227 -3.57 -16.72 -2.70
N HIS A 228 -3.63 -15.53 -2.10
CA HIS A 228 -2.47 -14.79 -1.63
C HIS A 228 -2.10 -15.18 -0.20
N LYS A 229 -0.81 -15.10 0.09
CA LYS A 229 -0.24 -15.29 1.41
C LYS A 229 -0.10 -13.92 2.07
N PRO A 230 -0.64 -13.71 3.28
CA PRO A 230 -0.41 -12.47 4.00
C PRO A 230 1.09 -12.22 4.17
N LEU A 231 1.53 -11.00 3.89
CA LEU A 231 2.90 -10.55 4.10
C LEU A 231 2.92 -9.68 5.35
N LEU A 232 3.54 -10.21 6.41
CA LEU A 232 3.68 -9.55 7.71
C LEU A 232 4.84 -8.57 7.66
N SER A 233 4.64 -7.37 8.22
CA SER A 233 5.72 -6.41 8.48
C SER A 233 5.92 -6.32 9.98
N ILE A 234 7.12 -6.66 10.44
CA ILE A 234 7.45 -6.75 11.86
C ILE A 234 8.39 -5.61 12.21
N THR A 235 7.92 -4.73 13.09
CA THR A 235 8.71 -3.62 13.63
C THR A 235 9.16 -3.99 15.04
N SER A 236 10.46 -3.95 15.30
CA SER A 236 10.96 -4.17 16.65
C SER A 236 10.56 -2.99 17.54
N SER A 237 10.03 -3.27 18.74
CA SER A 237 9.98 -2.28 19.82
C SER A 237 11.38 -2.20 20.40
N ASN A 238 11.98 -1.02 20.49
CA ASN A 238 13.15 -0.84 21.36
C ASN A 238 12.72 -0.93 22.82
#